data_AF-A0A945N481-F1
#
_entry.id   AF-A0A945N481-F1
#
_cell.length_a   1.000
_cell.length_b   1.000
_cell.length_c   1.000
_cell.angle_alpha   90.00
_cell.angle_beta   90.00
_cell.angle_gamma   90.00
#
_symmetry.space_group_name_H-M   'P 1'
#
loop_
_entity.id
_entity.type
_entity.pdbx_description
1 polymer ?
#
loop_
_entity_poly.entity_id
_entity_poly.type
_entity_poly.pdbx_seq_one_letter_code
_entity_poly.pdbx_strand_id
1 'polypeptide(L)'
;MLLSLLGILRRHRLPVSTGEWLDLLSALNAGVVFSNLDAFYYLARLCLVKDERYFDRFDQAFRVFIAGLDAAPLDSSDAILVGAITDLLASHEALELDEARLRRLLQ
;
A
#
# COMPACT_ATOMS: atom_id res chain seq x y z
N MET A 1 3.66 -1.59 -7.57
CA MET A 1 4.00 -0.98 -6.27
C MET A 1 3.04 -1.33 -5.13
N LEU A 2 1.72 -1.14 -5.25
CA LEU A 2 0.79 -1.52 -4.16
C LEU A 2 0.53 -3.03 -4.10
N LEU A 3 0.40 -3.70 -5.25
CA LEU A 3 0.31 -5.17 -5.28
C LEU A 3 1.56 -5.87 -4.71
N SER A 4 2.75 -5.24 -4.82
CA SER A 4 3.96 -5.75 -4.17
C SER A 4 3.89 -5.61 -2.65
N LEU A 5 3.33 -4.51 -2.12
CA LEU A 5 3.05 -4.37 -0.68
C LEU A 5 2.12 -5.49 -0.19
N LEU A 6 0.99 -5.73 -0.88
CA LEU A 6 0.08 -6.82 -0.55
C LEU A 6 0.77 -8.19 -0.57
N GLY A 7 1.63 -8.43 -1.56
CA GLY A 7 2.43 -9.65 -1.65
C GLY A 7 3.46 -9.80 -0.53
N ILE A 8 4.04 -8.71 -0.03
CA ILE A 8 4.95 -8.71 1.13
C ILE A 8 4.15 -8.99 2.40
N LEU A 9 3.02 -8.31 2.63
CA LEU A 9 2.16 -8.52 3.80
C LEU A 9 1.69 -9.97 3.92
N ARG A 10 1.29 -10.59 2.80
CA ARG A 10 0.91 -12.02 2.76
C ARG A 10 2.09 -12.94 3.08
N ARG A 11 3.31 -12.63 2.60
CA ARG A 11 4.53 -13.38 2.96
C ARG A 11 4.86 -13.28 4.44
N HIS A 12 4.60 -12.13 5.07
CA HIS A 12 4.70 -11.94 6.52
C HIS A 12 3.49 -12.50 7.30
N ARG A 13 2.59 -13.25 6.65
CA ARG A 13 1.43 -13.89 7.28
C ARG A 13 0.51 -12.90 8.00
N LEU A 14 0.31 -11.71 7.44
CA LEU A 14 -0.78 -10.83 7.87
C LEU A 14 -2.11 -11.30 7.23
N PRO A 15 -3.17 -11.47 8.03
CA PRO A 15 -4.50 -11.79 7.51
C PRO A 15 -5.17 -10.53 6.97
N VAL A 16 -4.70 -10.05 5.82
CA VAL A 16 -5.32 -8.92 5.12
C VAL A 16 -6.47 -9.42 4.27
N SER A 17 -7.68 -8.94 4.55
CA SER A 17 -8.86 -9.18 3.73
C SER A 17 -8.89 -8.28 2.50
N THR A 18 -9.68 -8.68 1.50
CA THR A 18 -9.90 -7.87 0.31
C THR A 18 -10.55 -6.52 0.64
N GLY A 19 -11.44 -6.47 1.63
CA GLY A 19 -12.10 -5.24 2.06
C GLY A 19 -11.12 -4.23 2.65
N GLU A 20 -10.26 -4.67 3.56
CA GLU A 20 -9.24 -3.81 4.17
C GLU A 20 -8.25 -3.25 3.14
N TRP A 21 -7.91 -4.07 2.15
CA TRP A 21 -7.08 -3.65 1.03
C TRP A 21 -7.79 -2.58 0.18
N LEU A 22 -9.07 -2.77 -0.12
CA LEU A 22 -9.90 -1.79 -0.82
C LEU A 22 -10.04 -0.49 -0.03
N ASP A 23 -10.23 -0.55 1.28
CA ASP A 23 -10.33 0.63 2.15
C ASP A 23 -9.05 1.49 2.06
N LEU A 24 -7.87 0.87 2.08
CA LEU A 24 -6.61 1.59 1.89
C LEU A 24 -6.55 2.27 0.52
N LEU A 25 -6.93 1.55 -0.55
CA LEU A 25 -6.94 2.12 -1.90
C LEU A 25 -7.93 3.28 -2.04
N SER A 26 -9.11 3.17 -1.44
CA SER A 26 -10.11 4.24 -1.41
C SER A 26 -9.62 5.47 -0.63
N ALA A 27 -8.96 5.27 0.51
CA ALA A 27 -8.38 6.37 1.29
C ALA A 27 -7.23 7.08 0.54
N LEU A 28 -6.40 6.32 -0.18
CA LEU A 28 -5.41 6.89 -1.08
C LEU A 28 -6.10 7.66 -2.20
N ASN A 29 -7.10 7.09 -2.89
CA ASN A 29 -7.84 7.79 -3.96
C ASN A 29 -8.45 9.11 -3.50
N ALA A 30 -8.96 9.14 -2.27
CA ALA A 30 -9.54 10.33 -1.66
C ALA A 30 -8.49 11.39 -1.24
N GLY A 31 -7.19 11.14 -1.45
CA GLY A 31 -6.12 12.06 -1.11
C GLY A 31 -5.90 12.23 0.40
N VAL A 32 -6.30 11.26 1.23
CA VAL A 32 -6.15 11.33 2.70
C VAL A 32 -4.69 11.47 3.11
N VAL A 33 -3.78 10.91 2.32
CA VAL A 33 -2.33 11.06 2.48
C VAL A 33 -1.72 11.49 1.15
N PHE A 34 -0.89 12.53 1.21
CA PHE A 34 -0.15 13.06 0.06
C PHE A 34 1.33 13.19 0.41
N SER A 35 2.22 12.68 -0.46
CA SER A 35 3.68 12.85 -0.40
C SER A 35 4.33 12.71 0.99
N ASN A 36 3.81 11.82 1.84
CA ASN A 36 4.29 11.63 3.21
C ASN A 36 4.30 10.14 3.57
N LEU A 37 5.51 9.58 3.70
CA LEU A 37 5.73 8.17 3.98
C LEU A 37 5.23 7.77 5.36
N ASP A 38 5.45 8.60 6.38
CA ASP A 38 4.99 8.33 7.74
C ASP A 38 3.45 8.32 7.81
N ALA A 39 2.81 9.29 7.17
CA ALA A 39 1.35 9.33 7.09
C ALA A 39 0.81 8.11 6.34
N PHE A 40 1.49 7.67 5.29
CA PHE A 40 1.13 6.45 4.55
C PHE A 40 1.28 5.20 5.43
N TYR A 41 2.36 5.10 6.21
CA TYR A 41 2.57 4.03 7.17
C TYR A 41 1.41 3.93 8.17
N TYR A 42 1.01 5.04 8.78
CA TYR A 42 -0.09 5.06 9.74
C TYR A 42 -1.44 4.73 9.09
N LEU A 43 -1.71 5.27 7.90
CA LEU A 43 -2.92 4.94 7.15
C LEU A 43 -2.98 3.46 6.78
N ALA A 44 -1.89 2.91 6.26
CA ALA A 44 -1.80 1.50 5.89
C ALA A 44 -1.97 0.59 7.13
N ARG A 45 -1.36 0.94 8.26
CA ARG A 45 -1.53 0.18 9.52
C ARG A 45 -2.98 0.22 10.01
N LEU A 46 -3.62 1.39 9.96
CA LEU A 46 -5.02 1.59 10.33
C LEU A 46 -5.98 0.76 9.46
N CYS A 47 -5.76 0.78 8.14
CA CYS A 47 -6.61 0.06 7.19
C CYS A 47 -6.39 -1.45 7.24
N LEU A 48 -5.14 -1.92 7.40
CA LEU A 48 -4.76 -3.31 7.14
C LEU A 48 -4.57 -4.17 8.40
N VAL A 49 -4.50 -3.58 9.59
CA VAL A 49 -4.19 -4.32 10.82
C VAL A 49 -5.28 -4.11 11.88
N LYS A 50 -6.14 -5.11 12.07
CA LYS A 50 -7.28 -5.03 13.02
C LYS A 50 -7.00 -5.63 14.39
N ASP A 51 -5.87 -6.30 14.53
CA ASP A 51 -5.47 -6.96 15.75
C ASP A 51 -4.01 -6.61 16.04
N GLU A 52 -3.77 -6.12 17.25
CA GLU A 52 -2.46 -5.66 17.73
C GLU A 52 -1.38 -6.74 17.64
N ARG A 53 -1.76 -8.03 17.69
CA ARG A 53 -0.83 -9.16 17.56
C ARG A 53 -0.12 -9.21 16.22
N TYR A 54 -0.60 -8.48 15.21
CA TYR A 54 0.03 -8.38 13.90
C TYR A 54 0.86 -7.11 13.71
N PHE A 55 0.99 -6.24 14.71
CA PHE A 55 1.77 -5.00 14.62
C PHE A 55 3.23 -5.29 14.25
N ASP A 56 3.90 -6.19 14.97
CA ASP A 56 5.31 -6.51 14.68
C ASP A 56 5.51 -7.06 13.25
N ARG A 57 4.54 -7.84 12.77
CA ARG A 57 4.58 -8.41 11.41
C ARG A 57 4.39 -7.33 10.36
N PHE A 58 3.46 -6.40 10.61
CA PHE A 58 3.24 -5.26 9.75
C PHE A 58 4.51 -4.41 9.65
N ASP A 59 5.11 -4.08 10.79
CA ASP A 59 6.30 -3.23 10.87
C ASP A 59 7.49 -3.90 10.16
N GLN A 60 7.63 -5.22 10.25
CA GLN A 60 8.63 -5.96 9.49
C GLN A 60 8.34 -5.95 7.98
N ALA A 61 7.10 -6.21 7.57
CA ALA A 61 6.69 -6.21 6.17
C ALA A 61 6.86 -4.82 5.53
N PHE A 62 6.51 -3.77 6.25
CA PHE A 62 6.59 -2.40 5.78
C PHE A 62 8.04 -1.94 5.60
N ARG A 63 8.94 -2.33 6.51
CA ARG A 63 10.39 -2.11 6.33
C ARG A 63 10.93 -2.79 5.08
N VAL A 64 10.50 -4.02 4.79
CA VAL A 64 10.90 -4.74 3.56
C VAL A 64 10.37 -4.02 2.32
N PHE A 65 9.14 -3.50 2.38
CA PHE A 65 8.56 -2.71 1.31
C PHE A 65 9.37 -1.43 1.03
N ILE A 66 9.76 -0.69 2.07
CA ILE A 66 10.61 0.52 1.94
C ILE A 66 11.98 0.17 1.39
N ALA A 67 12.66 -0.83 1.96
CA ALA A 67 13.98 -1.23 1.48
C ALA A 67 13.95 -1.70 0.01
N GLY A 68 12.82 -2.26 -0.44
CA GLY A 68 12.60 -2.61 -1.84
C GLY A 68 12.36 -1.40 -2.77
N LEU A 69 11.93 -0.26 -2.23
CA LEU A 69 11.86 1.01 -2.97
C LEU A 69 13.25 1.59 -3.21
N ASP A 70 14.16 1.49 -2.23
CA ASP A 70 15.54 1.96 -2.34
C ASP A 70 16.42 1.14 -3.30
N ALA A 71 16.05 -0.11 -3.58
CA ALA A 71 16.84 -1.03 -4.41
C ALA A 71 16.55 -0.95 -5.92
N ALA A 72 15.61 -0.10 -6.36
CA ALA A 72 15.38 0.16 -7.78
C ALA A 72 16.44 1.15 -8.30
N PRO A 73 17.24 0.80 -9.32
CA PRO A 73 18.27 1.71 -9.83
C PRO A 73 17.63 2.78 -10.69
N LEU A 74 17.10 3.84 -10.08
CA LEU A 74 16.90 5.14 -10.70
C LEU A 74 17.03 6.21 -9.61
N ASP A 75 17.78 7.24 -9.93
CA ASP A 75 18.16 8.33 -9.05
C ASP A 75 16.95 8.90 -8.27
N SER A 76 17.15 9.23 -6.99
CA SER A 76 16.19 9.84 -6.04
C SER A 76 15.01 8.96 -5.57
N SER A 77 15.26 8.12 -4.55
CA SER A 77 14.27 7.27 -3.86
C SER A 77 13.06 8.04 -3.30
N ASP A 78 13.25 9.31 -2.90
CA ASP A 78 12.14 10.19 -2.47
C ASP A 78 11.25 10.64 -3.63
N ALA A 79 11.81 10.86 -4.82
CA ALA A 79 11.06 11.30 -5.99
C ALA A 79 10.22 10.19 -6.62
N ILE A 80 10.59 8.91 -6.41
CA ILE A 80 9.83 7.77 -6.93
C ILE A 80 8.60 7.48 -6.07
N LEU A 81 8.70 7.54 -4.73
CA LEU A 81 7.53 7.35 -3.88
C LEU A 81 6.59 8.56 -3.96
N VAL A 82 7.14 9.78 -3.92
CA VAL A 82 6.37 11.00 -4.14
C VAL A 82 5.78 10.98 -5.55
N GLY A 83 6.56 10.67 -6.58
CA GLY A 83 6.11 10.54 -7.96
C GLY A 83 5.04 9.47 -8.16
N ALA A 84 5.18 8.29 -7.57
CA ALA A 84 4.19 7.21 -7.70
C ALA A 84 2.89 7.50 -6.92
N ILE A 85 2.97 8.14 -5.75
CA ILE A 85 1.79 8.60 -5.02
C ILE A 85 1.14 9.77 -5.76
N THR A 86 1.92 10.73 -6.25
CA THR A 86 1.45 11.88 -7.04
C THR A 86 0.84 11.42 -8.37
N ASP A 87 1.43 10.45 -9.06
CA ASP A 87 0.92 9.87 -10.30
C ASP A 87 -0.38 9.08 -10.04
N LEU A 88 -0.45 8.33 -8.94
CA LEU A 88 -1.67 7.63 -8.52
C LEU A 88 -2.81 8.60 -8.18
N LEU A 89 -2.51 9.71 -7.51
CA LEU A 89 -3.46 10.76 -7.13
C LEU A 89 -3.84 11.66 -8.32
N ALA A 90 -2.93 11.88 -9.26
CA ALA A 90 -3.18 12.62 -10.49
C ALA A 90 -3.95 11.77 -11.52
N SER A 91 -3.78 10.44 -11.47
CA SER A 91 -4.51 9.48 -12.29
C SER A 91 -5.86 9.14 -11.65
N HIS A 92 -6.77 10.11 -11.63
CA HIS A 92 -8.16 9.94 -11.19
C HIS A 92 -8.93 8.84 -11.99
N GLU A 93 -8.32 8.32 -13.07
CA GLU A 93 -8.85 7.28 -13.98
C GLU A 93 -8.40 5.84 -13.62
N ALA A 94 -7.32 5.66 -12.85
CA ALA A 94 -6.74 4.33 -12.59
C ALA A 94 -7.43 3.56 -11.44
N LEU A 95 -8.33 4.22 -10.70
CA LEU A 95 -8.99 3.68 -9.51
C LEU A 95 -10.43 3.20 -9.74
N GLU A 96 -10.82 2.99 -11.01
CA GLU A 96 -11.95 2.11 -11.35
C GLU A 96 -11.54 0.63 -11.39
N LEU A 97 -10.81 0.17 -10.38
CA LEU A 97 -10.69 -1.27 -10.12
C LEU A 97 -11.90 -1.69 -9.30
N ASP A 98 -13.03 -1.88 -9.99
CA ASP A 98 -14.24 -2.46 -9.41
C ASP A 98 -13.90 -3.71 -8.60
N GLU A 99 -14.50 -3.83 -7.41
CA GLU A 99 -14.42 -4.95 -6.48
C GLU A 99 -14.55 -6.31 -7.20
N ALA A 100 -15.38 -6.38 -8.24
CA ALA A 100 -15.54 -7.56 -9.07
C ALA A 100 -14.24 -8.03 -9.76
N ARG A 101 -13.40 -7.10 -10.21
CA ARG A 101 -12.12 -7.39 -10.87
C ARG A 101 -11.04 -7.77 -9.87
N LEU A 102 -11.04 -7.13 -8.69
CA LEU A 102 -10.14 -7.49 -7.59
C LEU A 102 -10.45 -8.88 -7.03
N ARG A 103 -11.73 -9.25 -6.90
CA ARG A 103 -12.16 -10.60 -6.50
C ARG A 103 -11.70 -11.68 -7.48
N ARG A 104 -11.62 -11.39 -8.78
CA ARG A 104 -11.11 -12.34 -9.80
C ARG A 104 -9.60 -12.54 -9.76
N LEU A 105 -8.82 -11.53 -9.36
CA LEU A 105 -7.36 -11.62 -9.31
C LEU A 105 -6.84 -12.26 -8.01
N LEU A 106 -7.70 -12.42 -7.02
CA LEU A 106 -7.35 -12.93 -5.69
C LEU A 106 -7.88 -14.35 -5.41
N GLN A 107 -8.50 -14.99 -6.41
CA GLN A 107 -8.78 -16.44 -6.47
C GLN A 107 -7.64 -17.16 -7.19
#